data_AF-A0D417-F1
#
_entry.id   AF-A0D417-F1
#
_cell.length_a   1.000
_cell.length_b   1.000
_cell.length_c   1.000
_cell.angle_alpha   90.00
_cell.angle_beta   90.00
_cell.angle_gamma   90.00
#
_symmetry.space_group_name_H-M   'P 1'
#
loop_
_entity.id
_entity.type
_entity.pdbx_description
1 polymer ?
#
loop_
_entity_poly.entity_id
_entity_poly.type
_entity_poly.pdbx_seq_one_letter_code
_entity_poly.pdbx_strand_id
1 'polypeptide(L)'
;MQNKYIPITKNIPKTILNRRFKKLQELIEKEEYFSEEQIRMRDPLLYFIYVGQYIRNQNKRPDGNIVLSEILIDQIQKQEYEIHLQEMYDKLGPNHDYPNLMIEARIKDADLEDQEDILIRLMHDRFINGLDKDFIDYQQIDQNEDYDDQKQMNLDMEEEYFENLKGDVREEEVKQSEYTGIQDY
;
A
#
# COMPACT_ATOMS: atom_id res chain seq x y z
N MET A 1 -0.62 -2.37 -20.44
CA MET A 1 -0.91 -1.13 -19.70
C MET A 1 -0.46 -1.39 -18.28
N GLN A 2 0.46 -0.59 -17.72
CA GLN A 2 0.93 -0.77 -16.34
C GLN A 2 -0.10 -0.19 -15.38
N ASN A 3 -0.44 -0.91 -14.31
CA ASN A 3 -1.29 -0.34 -13.28
C ASN A 3 -0.51 0.75 -12.56
N LYS A 4 -1.10 1.94 -12.48
CA LYS A 4 -0.49 3.05 -11.73
C LYS A 4 -0.98 2.99 -10.31
N TYR A 5 -0.06 3.23 -9.38
CA TYR A 5 -0.41 3.47 -7.99
C TYR A 5 -1.27 4.74 -7.87
N ILE A 6 -2.39 4.63 -7.15
CA ILE A 6 -3.26 5.74 -6.78
C ILE A 6 -3.34 5.74 -5.25
N PRO A 7 -2.86 6.79 -4.57
CA PRO A 7 -2.86 6.82 -3.12
C PRO A 7 -4.28 6.91 -2.57
N ILE A 8 -4.55 6.12 -1.52
CA ILE A 8 -5.83 6.17 -0.83
C ILE A 8 -5.74 7.23 0.27
N THR A 9 -6.56 8.27 0.19
CA THR A 9 -6.58 9.34 1.19
C THR A 9 -7.93 9.40 1.89
N LYS A 10 -7.93 9.08 3.19
CA LYS A 10 -9.07 9.33 4.08
C LYS A 10 -8.68 10.36 5.13
N ASN A 11 -9.66 11.14 5.57
CA ASN A 11 -9.46 12.05 6.69
C ASN A 11 -9.46 11.24 7.99
N ILE A 12 -8.27 10.93 8.49
CA ILE A 12 -8.04 10.15 9.71
C ILE A 12 -7.26 11.06 10.69
N PRO A 13 -7.62 11.09 11.99
CA PRO A 13 -6.84 11.83 12.99
C PRO A 13 -5.36 11.43 12.99
N LYS A 14 -4.45 12.41 13.09
CA LYS A 14 -2.99 12.20 13.09
C LYS A 14 -2.56 11.16 14.14
N THR A 15 -3.15 11.19 15.33
CA THR A 15 -2.88 10.22 16.41
C THR A 15 -3.16 8.78 15.98
N ILE A 16 -4.29 8.53 15.34
CA ILE A 16 -4.65 7.19 14.81
C ILE A 16 -3.72 6.79 13.68
N LEU A 17 -3.40 7.72 12.77
CA LEU A 17 -2.44 7.46 11.68
C LEU A 17 -1.07 7.06 12.23
N ASN A 18 -0.56 7.74 13.25
CA ASN A 18 0.72 7.44 13.87
C ASN A 18 0.72 6.05 14.54
N ARG A 19 -0.35 5.70 15.26
CA ARG A 19 -0.50 4.36 15.87
C ARG A 19 -0.52 3.26 14.82
N ARG A 20 -1.31 3.44 13.77
CA ARG A 20 -1.35 2.50 12.64
C ARG A 20 -0.01 2.44 11.91
N PHE A 21 0.68 3.57 11.71
CA PHE A 21 1.99 3.59 11.10
C PHE A 21 3.02 2.81 11.93
N LYS A 22 2.99 2.98 13.26
CA LYS A 22 3.84 2.20 14.16
C LYS A 22 3.56 0.70 14.01
N LYS A 23 2.28 0.31 13.95
CA LYS A 23 1.90 -1.09 13.74
C LYS A 23 2.35 -1.61 12.37
N LEU A 24 2.21 -0.79 11.33
CA LEU A 24 2.64 -1.12 9.97
C LEU A 24 4.15 -1.47 9.96
N GLN A 25 4.98 -0.66 10.62
CA GLN A 25 6.41 -0.93 10.73
C GLN A 25 6.70 -2.29 11.40
N GLU A 26 6.01 -2.62 12.50
CA GLU A 26 6.16 -3.95 13.12
C GLU A 26 5.79 -5.09 12.18
N LEU A 27 4.74 -4.91 11.37
CA LEU A 27 4.29 -5.94 10.42
C LEU A 27 5.27 -6.12 9.25
N ILE A 28 5.92 -5.04 8.83
CA ILE A 28 6.99 -5.07 7.83
C ILE A 28 8.22 -5.79 8.41
N GLU A 29 8.64 -5.45 9.63
CA GLU A 29 9.78 -6.09 10.30
C GLU A 29 9.59 -7.59 10.51
N LYS A 30 8.36 -8.03 10.75
CA LYS A 30 8.03 -9.46 10.90
C LYS A 30 7.93 -10.20 9.57
N GLU A 31 7.87 -9.50 8.43
CA GLU A 31 7.76 -10.05 7.07
C GLU A 31 6.57 -11.01 6.81
N GLU A 32 5.64 -11.16 7.76
CA GLU A 32 4.53 -12.10 7.63
C GLU A 32 3.37 -11.51 6.84
N TYR A 33 2.82 -10.38 7.28
CA TYR A 33 1.52 -9.87 6.83
C TYR A 33 1.50 -9.35 5.38
N PHE A 34 2.62 -8.78 4.93
CA PHE A 34 2.81 -8.25 3.57
C PHE A 34 3.58 -9.20 2.66
N SER A 35 3.81 -10.44 3.09
CA SER A 35 4.39 -11.45 2.20
C SER A 35 3.49 -11.71 1.00
N GLU A 36 4.11 -12.06 -0.12
CA GLU A 36 3.41 -12.38 -1.36
C GLU A 36 2.31 -13.44 -1.14
N GLU A 37 2.63 -14.47 -0.36
CA GLU A 37 1.70 -15.56 -0.05
C GLU A 37 0.50 -15.08 0.76
N GLN A 38 0.70 -14.22 1.78
CA GLN A 38 -0.40 -13.68 2.57
C GLN A 38 -1.27 -12.74 1.73
N ILE A 39 -0.69 -11.88 0.90
CA ILE A 39 -1.46 -10.98 0.04
C ILE A 39 -2.31 -11.78 -0.95
N ARG A 40 -1.74 -12.82 -1.56
CA ARG A 40 -2.46 -13.72 -2.48
C ARG A 40 -3.64 -14.43 -1.80
N MET A 41 -3.47 -14.87 -0.56
CA MET A 41 -4.54 -15.55 0.18
C MET A 41 -5.66 -14.60 0.62
N ARG A 42 -5.29 -13.37 1.01
CA ARG A 42 -6.22 -12.39 1.56
C ARG A 42 -7.00 -11.65 0.48
N ASP A 43 -6.33 -11.28 -0.60
CA ASP A 43 -6.92 -10.58 -1.74
C ASP A 43 -6.40 -11.16 -3.07
N PRO A 44 -6.92 -12.34 -3.47
CA PRO A 44 -6.48 -13.02 -4.68
C PRO A 44 -6.73 -12.21 -5.95
N LEU A 45 -7.76 -11.36 -5.94
CA LEU A 45 -8.13 -10.51 -7.07
C LEU A 45 -7.13 -9.38 -7.25
N LEU A 46 -6.79 -8.65 -6.17
CA LEU A 46 -5.79 -7.60 -6.22
C LEU A 46 -4.41 -8.14 -6.58
N TYR A 47 -4.03 -9.26 -5.98
CA TYR A 47 -2.78 -9.95 -6.31
C TYR A 47 -2.70 -10.29 -7.81
N PHE A 48 -3.77 -10.87 -8.36
CA PHE A 48 -3.82 -11.21 -9.79
C PHE A 48 -3.76 -9.97 -10.69
N ILE A 49 -4.38 -8.86 -10.32
CA ILE A 49 -4.36 -7.62 -11.11
C ILE A 49 -2.95 -7.04 -11.23
N TYR A 50 -2.16 -7.08 -10.16
CA TYR A 50 -0.83 -6.46 -10.12
C TYR A 50 0.30 -7.41 -10.50
N VAL A 51 0.40 -8.56 -9.85
CA VAL A 51 1.54 -9.49 -10.01
C VAL A 51 1.22 -10.56 -11.04
N GLY A 52 -0.07 -10.85 -11.22
CA GLY A 52 -0.61 -11.34 -12.49
C GLY A 52 0.19 -12.44 -13.18
N GLN A 53 0.18 -13.63 -12.59
CA GLN A 53 0.01 -14.93 -13.24
C GLN A 53 0.38 -16.01 -12.21
N TYR A 54 -0.46 -17.05 -12.09
CA TYR A 54 -0.09 -18.27 -11.38
C TYR A 54 1.31 -18.67 -11.82
N ILE A 55 2.21 -18.87 -10.84
CA ILE A 55 3.63 -19.22 -10.96
C ILE A 55 3.87 -19.83 -12.33
N ARG A 56 4.57 -19.09 -13.20
CA ARG A 56 4.97 -19.55 -14.53
C ARG A 56 5.57 -20.93 -14.36
N ASN A 57 4.79 -21.96 -14.70
CA ASN A 57 5.12 -23.31 -14.37
C ASN A 57 6.51 -23.63 -14.90
N GLN A 58 7.47 -23.73 -13.97
CA GLN A 58 8.73 -24.39 -14.20
C GLN A 58 8.51 -25.91 -14.17
N ASN A 59 7.38 -26.39 -14.70
CA ASN A 59 7.05 -27.81 -14.84
C ASN A 59 7.83 -28.41 -16.02
N LYS A 60 9.12 -28.07 -16.10
CA LYS A 60 10.10 -28.88 -16.78
C LYS A 60 10.50 -29.92 -15.76
N ARG A 61 10.15 -31.17 -16.03
CA ARG A 61 10.83 -32.29 -15.37
C ARG A 61 12.35 -32.12 -15.57
N PRO A 62 13.20 -32.66 -14.69
CA PRO A 62 14.65 -32.50 -14.79
C PRO A 62 15.25 -32.99 -16.12
N ASP A 63 14.53 -33.84 -16.87
CA ASP A 63 14.87 -34.31 -18.22
C ASP A 63 14.40 -33.37 -19.35
N GLY A 64 13.70 -32.27 -19.02
CA GLY A 64 13.21 -31.27 -19.97
C GLY A 64 11.92 -31.65 -20.71
N ASN A 65 11.36 -32.84 -20.46
CA ASN A 65 10.11 -33.29 -21.06
C ASN A 65 8.91 -32.75 -20.28
N ILE A 66 7.88 -32.31 -20.99
CA ILE A 66 6.61 -31.89 -20.41
C ILE A 66 5.55 -32.88 -20.87
N VAL A 67 4.83 -33.51 -19.93
CA VAL A 67 3.75 -34.43 -20.31
C VAL A 67 2.54 -33.61 -20.71
N LEU A 68 1.98 -33.90 -21.88
CA LEU A 68 0.80 -33.21 -22.40
C LEU A 68 -0.36 -33.18 -21.39
N SER A 69 -0.57 -34.26 -20.63
CA SER A 69 -1.59 -34.29 -19.57
C SER A 69 -1.34 -33.26 -18.48
N GLU A 70 -0.09 -33.00 -18.09
CA GLU A 70 0.27 -31.98 -17.09
C GLU A 70 -0.01 -30.58 -17.62
N ILE A 71 0.30 -30.31 -18.90
CA ILE A 71 -0.02 -29.03 -19.56
C ILE A 71 -1.53 -28.80 -19.61
N LEU A 72 -2.28 -29.83 -19.99
CA LEU A 72 -3.74 -29.72 -20.10
C LEU A 72 -4.39 -29.50 -18.74
N ILE A 73 -3.95 -30.22 -17.71
CA ILE A 73 -4.43 -30.04 -16.33
C ILE A 73 -4.15 -28.60 -15.87
N ASP A 74 -2.94 -28.12 -16.08
CA ASP A 74 -2.57 -26.75 -15.71
C ASP A 74 -3.39 -25.70 -16.47
N GLN A 75 -3.57 -25.88 -17.78
CA GLN A 75 -4.38 -24.96 -18.57
C GLN A 75 -5.84 -24.92 -18.11
N ILE A 76 -6.42 -26.09 -17.76
CA ILE A 76 -7.78 -26.17 -17.22
C ILE A 76 -7.86 -25.45 -15.88
N GLN A 77 -6.94 -25.74 -14.95
CA GLN A 77 -6.89 -25.08 -13.64
C GLN A 77 -6.73 -23.57 -13.76
N LYS A 78 -5.87 -23.12 -14.69
CA LYS A 78 -5.69 -21.70 -15.00
C LYS A 78 -7.00 -21.07 -15.48
N GLN A 79 -7.68 -21.70 -16.42
CA GLN A 79 -8.96 -21.19 -16.94
C GLN A 79 -10.04 -21.12 -15.85
N GLU A 80 -10.14 -22.15 -15.02
CA GLU A 80 -11.09 -22.17 -13.89
C GLU A 80 -10.79 -21.05 -12.89
N TYR A 81 -9.50 -20.82 -12.60
CA TYR A 81 -9.08 -19.73 -11.72
C TYR A 81 -9.38 -18.34 -12.31
N GLU A 82 -9.11 -18.13 -13.61
CA GLU A 82 -9.44 -16.88 -14.31
C GLU A 82 -10.95 -16.61 -14.34
N ILE A 83 -11.77 -17.63 -14.58
CA ILE A 83 -13.24 -17.54 -14.51
C ILE A 83 -13.67 -17.14 -13.09
N HIS A 84 -13.10 -17.79 -12.07
CA HIS A 84 -13.44 -17.48 -10.68
C HIS A 84 -13.10 -16.03 -10.30
N LEU A 85 -11.94 -15.53 -10.74
CA LEU A 85 -11.54 -14.14 -10.51
C LEU A 85 -12.46 -13.15 -11.23
N GLN A 86 -12.88 -13.46 -12.46
CA GLN A 86 -13.84 -12.64 -13.18
C GLN A 86 -15.19 -12.57 -12.43
N GLU A 87 -15.68 -13.71 -11.93
CA GLU A 87 -16.90 -13.74 -11.13
C GLU A 87 -16.77 -12.94 -9.83
N MET A 88 -15.61 -13.00 -9.17
CA MET A 88 -15.33 -12.18 -7.98
C MET A 88 -15.39 -10.69 -8.33
N TYR A 89 -14.76 -10.30 -9.44
CA TYR A 89 -14.73 -8.91 -9.90
C TYR A 89 -16.12 -8.39 -10.25
N ASP A 90 -16.91 -9.17 -11.00
CA ASP A 90 -18.27 -8.78 -11.39
C ASP A 90 -19.20 -8.58 -10.18
N LYS A 91 -18.97 -9.33 -9.09
CA LYS A 91 -19.72 -9.21 -7.83
C LYS A 91 -19.42 -7.93 -7.06
N LEU A 92 -18.30 -7.25 -7.31
CA LEU A 92 -17.95 -6.01 -6.62
C LEU A 92 -18.88 -4.84 -7.00
N GLY A 93 -19.57 -4.94 -8.14
CA GLY A 93 -20.46 -3.90 -8.66
C GLY A 93 -19.71 -2.74 -9.34
N PRO A 94 -20.43 -1.78 -9.94
CA PRO A 94 -19.83 -0.82 -10.88
C PRO A 94 -18.99 0.30 -10.23
N ASN A 95 -19.08 0.51 -8.92
CA ASN A 95 -18.39 1.59 -8.20
C ASN A 95 -17.34 1.03 -7.22
N HIS A 96 -16.64 -0.04 -7.59
CA HIS A 96 -15.60 -0.62 -6.75
C HIS A 96 -14.27 0.12 -6.88
N ASP A 97 -13.41 0.01 -5.87
CA ASP A 97 -12.08 0.65 -5.84
C ASP A 97 -10.97 -0.20 -6.49
N TYR A 98 -11.30 -1.39 -7.01
CA TYR A 98 -10.33 -2.25 -7.70
C TYR A 98 -9.92 -1.66 -9.06
N PRO A 99 -8.64 -1.77 -9.45
CA PRO A 99 -8.23 -1.46 -10.82
C PRO A 99 -8.91 -2.39 -11.82
N ASN A 100 -8.90 -1.99 -13.09
CA ASN A 100 -9.54 -2.78 -14.14
C ASN A 100 -8.89 -4.18 -14.26
N LEU A 101 -9.69 -5.24 -14.17
CA LEU A 101 -9.22 -6.60 -14.33
C LEU A 101 -8.80 -6.86 -15.79
N MET A 102 -7.51 -7.12 -16.02
CA MET A 102 -6.97 -7.47 -17.34
C MET A 102 -6.40 -8.89 -17.36
N ILE A 103 -7.25 -9.90 -17.58
CA ILE A 103 -6.85 -11.32 -17.57
C ILE A 103 -5.79 -11.66 -18.64
N GLU A 104 -5.88 -11.04 -19.83
CA GLU A 104 -4.97 -11.34 -20.94
C GLU A 104 -3.65 -10.53 -20.91
N ALA A 105 -3.49 -9.60 -19.97
CA ALA A 105 -2.32 -8.74 -19.92
C ALA A 105 -1.08 -9.54 -19.49
N ARG A 106 -0.14 -9.71 -20.42
CA ARG A 106 1.20 -10.23 -20.10
C ARG A 106 2.06 -9.11 -19.57
N ILE A 107 2.31 -9.12 -18.26
CA ILE A 107 3.37 -8.33 -17.64
C ILE A 107 4.70 -8.95 -18.08
N LYS A 108 5.66 -8.11 -18.51
CA LYS A 108 7.00 -8.61 -18.83
C LYS A 108 7.73 -8.86 -17.51
N ASP A 109 8.66 -9.82 -17.50
CA ASP A 109 9.43 -10.13 -16.28
C ASP A 109 10.13 -8.88 -15.69
N ALA A 110 10.57 -7.94 -16.52
CA ALA A 110 11.18 -6.68 -16.07
C ALA A 110 10.19 -5.66 -15.48
N ASP A 111 8.90 -5.78 -15.79
CA ASP A 111 7.84 -4.93 -15.23
C ASP A 111 7.23 -5.56 -13.96
N LEU A 112 7.57 -6.82 -13.63
CA LEU A 112 6.98 -7.57 -12.53
C LEU A 112 7.37 -6.99 -11.16
N GLU A 113 8.67 -6.75 -10.96
CA GLU A 113 9.21 -6.16 -9.72
C GLU A 113 8.56 -4.79 -9.47
N ASP A 114 8.41 -3.96 -10.50
CA ASP A 114 7.70 -2.69 -10.40
C ASP A 114 6.23 -2.87 -9.98
N GLN A 115 5.54 -3.91 -10.47
CA GLN A 115 4.16 -4.17 -10.08
C GLN A 115 4.03 -4.75 -8.66
N GLU A 116 4.99 -5.57 -8.23
CA GLU A 116 5.09 -6.07 -6.85
C GLU A 116 5.26 -4.91 -5.88
N ASP A 117 6.18 -4.00 -6.15
CA ASP A 117 6.39 -2.78 -5.34
C ASP A 117 5.13 -1.91 -5.27
N ILE A 118 4.43 -1.76 -6.40
CA ILE A 118 3.17 -1.02 -6.44
C ILE A 118 2.10 -1.73 -5.60
N LEU A 119 2.00 -3.06 -5.67
CA LEU A 119 1.05 -3.83 -4.88
C LEU A 119 1.34 -3.68 -3.38
N ILE A 120 2.59 -3.84 -2.97
CA ILE A 120 3.01 -3.70 -1.56
C ILE A 120 2.68 -2.29 -1.05
N ARG A 121 3.00 -1.25 -1.83
CA ARG A 121 2.67 0.12 -1.49
C ARG A 121 1.16 0.34 -1.35
N LEU A 122 0.36 -0.23 -2.24
CA LEU A 122 -1.09 -0.19 -2.14
C LEU A 122 -1.59 -0.90 -0.88
N MET A 123 -1.01 -2.04 -0.51
CA MET A 123 -1.36 -2.76 0.71
C MET A 123 -1.02 -1.95 1.96
N HIS A 124 0.10 -1.23 1.99
CA HIS A 124 0.42 -0.30 3.08
C HIS A 124 -0.63 0.81 3.20
N ASP A 125 -1.03 1.41 2.09
CA ASP A 125 -2.08 2.44 2.08
C ASP A 125 -3.42 1.90 2.57
N ARG A 126 -3.84 0.72 2.09
CA ARG A 126 -5.07 0.07 2.54
C ARG A 126 -5.03 -0.19 4.04
N PHE A 127 -3.88 -0.64 4.54
CA PHE A 127 -3.67 -0.86 5.95
C PHE A 127 -3.84 0.43 6.76
N ILE A 128 -3.13 1.50 6.41
CA ILE A 128 -3.22 2.79 7.11
C ILE A 128 -4.65 3.35 7.07
N ASN A 129 -5.34 3.20 5.95
CA ASN A 129 -6.71 3.67 5.75
C ASN A 129 -7.79 2.79 6.39
N GLY A 130 -7.43 1.71 7.08
CA GLY A 130 -8.37 0.87 7.80
C GLY A 130 -9.25 0.03 6.87
N LEU A 131 -8.74 -0.37 5.72
CA LEU A 131 -9.49 -1.12 4.70
C LEU A 131 -9.39 -2.65 4.88
N ASP A 132 -8.46 -3.13 5.71
CA ASP A 132 -8.21 -4.56 5.89
C ASP A 132 -8.94 -5.15 7.12
N LYS A 133 -10.18 -4.71 7.37
CA LYS A 133 -10.92 -5.03 8.60
C LYS A 133 -11.21 -6.52 8.78
N ASP A 134 -11.24 -7.27 7.68
CA ASP A 134 -11.48 -8.72 7.70
C ASP A 134 -10.29 -9.50 8.28
N PHE A 135 -9.10 -8.88 8.34
CA PHE A 135 -7.86 -9.52 8.77
C PHE A 135 -7.21 -8.81 9.96
N ILE A 136 -7.46 -7.51 10.13
CA ILE A 136 -6.88 -6.69 11.18
C ILE A 136 -7.98 -6.04 12.02
N ASP A 137 -7.89 -6.27 13.32
CA ASP A 137 -8.69 -5.54 14.29
C ASP A 137 -8.08 -4.17 14.57
N TYR A 138 -8.53 -3.17 13.80
CA TYR A 138 -8.09 -1.79 13.98
C TYR A 138 -8.51 -1.19 15.32
N GLN A 139 -9.55 -1.70 16.00
CA GLN A 139 -9.93 -1.13 17.30
C GLN A 139 -8.82 -1.34 18.34
N GLN A 140 -8.16 -2.51 18.30
CA GLN A 140 -7.02 -2.80 19.16
C GLN A 140 -5.82 -1.91 18.86
N ILE A 141 -5.59 -1.54 17.60
CA ILE A 141 -4.46 -0.69 17.21
C ILE A 141 -4.77 0.78 17.55
N ASP A 142 -5.96 1.25 17.17
CA ASP A 142 -6.36 2.65 17.28
C ASP A 142 -6.47 3.10 18.74
N GLN A 143 -6.75 2.18 19.67
CA GLN A 143 -6.86 2.45 21.10
C GLN A 143 -5.59 2.13 21.91
N ASN A 144 -4.56 1.58 21.27
CA ASN A 144 -3.34 1.21 21.98
C ASN A 144 -2.37 2.39 22.10
N GLU A 145 -2.21 2.88 23.32
CA GLU A 145 -1.30 3.97 23.68
C GLU A 145 0.18 3.56 23.59
N ASP A 146 0.52 2.26 23.65
CA ASP A 146 1.91 1.80 23.50
C ASP A 146 2.48 2.11 22.10
N TYR A 147 1.60 2.39 21.14
CA TYR A 147 1.97 2.83 19.79
C TYR A 147 2.18 4.35 19.67
N ASP A 148 1.97 5.12 20.73
CA ASP A 148 2.22 6.56 20.74
C ASP A 148 3.71 6.87 20.84
N ASP A 149 4.31 7.26 19.72
CA ASP A 149 5.68 7.76 19.68
C ASP A 149 5.72 9.25 20.05
N GLN A 150 6.24 9.56 21.24
CA GLN A 150 6.39 10.94 21.73
C GLN A 150 7.18 11.82 20.77
N LYS A 151 8.19 11.27 20.09
CA LYS A 151 8.98 12.03 19.12
C LYS A 151 8.10 12.41 17.93
N GLN A 152 7.29 11.48 17.42
CA GLN A 152 6.39 11.75 16.31
C GLN A 152 5.33 12.78 16.70
N MET A 153 4.74 12.67 17.90
CA MET A 153 3.78 13.67 18.39
C MET A 153 4.38 15.07 18.46
N ASN A 154 5.63 15.20 18.95
CA ASN A 154 6.31 16.49 18.99
C ASN A 154 6.50 17.07 17.58
N LEU A 155 6.93 16.24 16.62
CA LEU A 155 7.07 16.66 15.22
C LEU A 155 5.74 17.10 14.63
N ASP A 156 4.65 16.38 14.90
CA ASP A 156 3.32 16.73 14.42
C ASP A 156 2.83 18.07 14.99
N MET A 157 3.12 18.35 16.28
CA MET A 157 2.82 19.62 16.93
C MET A 157 3.66 20.77 16.35
N GLU A 158 4.96 20.53 16.10
CA GLU A 158 5.85 21.50 15.45
C GLU A 158 5.38 21.81 14.03
N GLU A 159 5.02 20.80 13.24
CA GLU A 159 4.48 20.95 11.89
C GLU A 159 3.19 21.78 11.90
N GLU A 160 2.27 21.49 12.82
CA GLU A 160 1.04 22.28 12.99
C GLU A 160 1.34 23.74 13.34
N TYR A 161 2.32 23.98 14.21
CA TYR A 161 2.79 25.33 14.53
C TYR A 161 3.32 26.06 13.29
N PHE A 162 4.16 25.42 12.47
CA PHE A 162 4.69 26.02 11.25
C PHE A 162 3.63 26.29 10.19
N GLU A 163 2.67 25.39 9.99
CA GLU A 163 1.57 25.60 9.03
C GLU A 163 0.65 26.74 9.45
N ASN A 164 0.33 26.84 10.74
CA ASN A 164 -0.46 27.96 11.27
C ASN A 164 0.28 29.31 11.12
N LEU A 165 1.60 29.32 11.34
CA LEU A 165 2.42 30.53 11.13
C LEU A 165 2.42 30.98 9.66
N LYS A 166 2.50 30.06 8.69
CA LYS A 166 2.46 30.40 7.26
C LYS A 166 1.18 31.15 6.88
N GLY A 167 0.07 30.90 7.57
CA GLY A 167 -1.20 31.62 7.38
C GLY A 167 -1.18 33.05 7.92
N ASP A 168 -0.38 33.31 8.96
CA ASP A 168 -0.28 34.62 9.63
C ASP A 168 0.91 35.47 9.16
N VAL A 169 1.81 34.94 8.34
CA VAL A 169 2.78 35.76 7.59
C VAL A 169 2.04 36.51 6.48
N ARG A 170 1.33 37.57 6.87
CA ARG A 170 1.28 38.77 6.03
C ARG A 170 2.73 39.18 5.82
N GLU A 171 3.10 39.55 4.61
CA GLU A 171 4.38 40.17 4.31
C GLU A 171 4.55 41.44 5.16
N GLU A 172 4.93 41.30 6.43
CA GLU A 172 5.41 42.42 7.21
C GLU A 172 6.78 42.74 6.63
N GLU A 173 6.85 43.86 5.92
CA GLU A 173 8.09 44.48 5.47
C GLU A 173 9.12 44.37 6.61
N VAL A 174 10.18 43.61 6.36
CA VAL A 174 11.34 43.54 7.24
C VAL A 174 11.89 44.97 7.33
N LYS A 175 11.44 45.74 8.33
CA LYS A 175 12.06 47.01 8.66
C LYS A 175 13.49 46.67 9.08
N GLN A 176 14.44 47.04 8.21
CA GLN A 176 15.86 47.00 8.55
C GLN A 176 16.01 47.62 9.95
N SER A 177 16.50 46.83 10.90
CA SER A 177 16.82 47.34 12.23
C SER A 177 17.88 48.43 12.06
N GLU A 178 17.52 49.69 12.28
CA GLU A 178 18.50 50.77 12.36
C GLU A 178 19.42 50.49 13.55
N TYR A 179 20.70 50.28 13.25
CA TYR A 179 21.75 50.19 14.25
C TYR A 179 21.83 51.53 15.00
N THR A 180 21.36 51.57 16.25
CA THR A 180 21.31 52.82 17.03
C THR A 180 22.67 53.29 17.53
N GLY A 181 23.76 52.55 17.30
CA GLY A 181 25.13 53.03 17.45
C GLY A 181 25.55 53.54 18.83
N ILE A 182 24.76 53.33 19.87
CA ILE A 182 25.13 53.71 21.23
C ILE A 182 25.96 52.55 21.81
N GLN A 183 27.28 52.75 21.84
CA GLN A 183 28.17 51.96 22.68
C GLN A 183 28.08 52.55 24.09
N ASP A 184 27.45 51.81 25.00
CA ASP A 184 27.54 52.10 26.43
C ASP A 184 29.02 51.94 26.85
N TYR A 185 29.63 53.05 27.28
CA TYR A 185 30.90 53.07 28.01
C TYR A 185 30.66 53.52 29.45
#